data_AF-D5X1Q8-F1
#
_entry.id   AF-D5X1Q8-F1
#
_cell.length_a   1.000
_cell.length_b   1.000
_cell.length_c   1.000
_cell.angle_alpha   90.00
_cell.angle_beta   90.00
_cell.angle_gamma   90.00
#
_symmetry.space_group_name_H-M   'P 1'
#
loop_
_entity.id
_entity.type
_entity.pdbx_description
1 polymer ?
#
loop_
_entity_poly.entity_id
_entity_poly.type
_entity_poly.pdbx_seq_one_letter_code
_entity_poly.pdbx_strand_id
1 'polypeptide(L)'
;MEHCLHAAGRLSRRRFIGGFGVAGLGLWGLSPAALSQTLQTASEAGPAALDAAAQADPVTFLDRVSWGASAEQLQALSRLGATAYLDLQLRVQPGAALPSELAARLAALPVNQPLQALIPPIVREQRALFQARKNDPQAAADTEARLKALNRFKYALAQQAAAQQVWLGLYAPNALQQRLSWFWLNHFNVFRSGNIGPMMGDYTQRVIAPHALGRFRDLLRATMFSPQMLLYLNNAQNARGHVNENYAREVMELHTLGVGSGYTQTDVTNLARALTGLGVDLMDQPVRVRPALRADVWRQGLVVFNPARHDPDPKTVLGYTLEGHGLEEIDEVITLLADHPATARHVSTQLAQYFVADPAPPALVDDMVRRWQTSGGADGRSAARDVHQRSIRRQSGPAAVQRPDALCAVGAARQPGRRTDPQPAAGARHARPPGRTAVRTPDARRLPVERERLGRLGPAHRALRSGAADRQWRAGDVRAAACLPAAERAAGDRRT
;
A
#
# COMPACT_ATOMS: atom_id res chain seq x y z
N MET A 1 25.91 -63.84 39.47
CA MET A 1 24.57 -63.23 39.28
C MET A 1 24.74 -61.71 39.05
N GLU A 2 25.64 -61.26 38.17
CA GLU A 2 25.62 -61.33 36.68
C GLU A 2 24.70 -60.24 36.09
N HIS A 3 25.14 -59.29 35.26
CA HIS A 3 26.50 -58.89 34.80
C HIS A 3 26.51 -57.36 34.58
N CYS A 4 27.51 -56.59 35.04
CA CYS A 4 28.70 -56.08 34.31
C CYS A 4 28.40 -55.15 33.10
N LEU A 5 29.20 -54.16 32.63
CA LEU A 5 30.32 -53.25 33.04
C LEU A 5 30.41 -52.18 31.88
N HIS A 6 31.11 -51.02 31.86
CA HIS A 6 31.99 -50.23 32.75
C HIS A 6 31.82 -48.73 32.35
N ALA A 7 31.81 -47.76 33.27
CA ALA A 7 32.90 -46.80 33.57
C ALA A 7 33.76 -46.22 32.39
N ALA A 8 33.72 -44.88 32.27
CA ALA A 8 34.79 -43.93 31.87
C ALA A 8 35.51 -44.00 30.49
N GLY A 9 35.84 -42.81 29.95
CA GLY A 9 36.77 -42.66 28.81
C GLY A 9 36.86 -41.22 28.28
N ARG A 10 38.06 -40.60 28.34
CA ARG A 10 38.40 -39.37 27.58
C ARG A 10 39.22 -39.76 26.35
N LEU A 11 39.31 -38.86 25.35
CA LEU A 11 40.43 -38.58 24.41
C LEU A 11 39.85 -38.00 23.08
N SER A 12 40.60 -37.43 22.12
CA SER A 12 41.70 -36.43 22.15
C SER A 12 42.27 -36.21 20.73
N ARG A 13 42.44 -34.94 20.33
CA ARG A 13 43.46 -34.42 19.37
C ARG A 13 43.62 -35.03 17.94
N ARG A 14 43.40 -34.15 16.96
CA ARG A 14 44.33 -33.75 15.84
C ARG A 14 44.98 -34.80 14.91
N ARG A 15 44.79 -34.54 13.60
CA ARG A 15 45.74 -34.69 12.46
C ARG A 15 46.25 -36.10 12.08
N PHE A 16 45.98 -36.50 10.83
CA PHE A 16 46.95 -36.72 9.73
C PHE A 16 46.13 -36.70 8.41
N ILE A 17 46.41 -35.83 7.43
CA ILE A 17 47.32 -36.03 6.27
C ILE A 17 46.96 -37.28 5.44
N GLY A 18 46.53 -37.03 4.20
CA GLY A 18 46.41 -37.98 3.10
C GLY A 18 46.12 -37.19 1.83
N GLY A 19 46.98 -37.27 0.82
CA GLY A 19 46.90 -36.43 -0.38
C GLY A 19 47.40 -37.12 -1.62
N PHE A 20 46.72 -36.85 -2.74
CA PHE A 20 47.14 -37.04 -4.12
C PHE A 20 46.65 -35.82 -4.91
N GLY A 21 47.25 -35.50 -6.07
CA GLY A 21 46.96 -34.23 -6.74
C GLY A 21 47.33 -34.18 -8.22
N VAL A 22 47.35 -32.95 -8.74
CA VAL A 22 47.76 -32.53 -10.09
C VAL A 22 46.86 -32.99 -11.24
N ALA A 23 45.81 -32.21 -11.50
CA ALA A 23 45.59 -31.51 -12.78
C ALA A 23 44.34 -30.60 -12.69
N GLY A 24 44.28 -29.40 -13.28
CA GLY A 24 45.35 -28.70 -14.01
C GLY A 24 44.87 -27.83 -15.18
N LEU A 25 43.97 -26.87 -14.95
CA LEU A 25 43.66 -25.78 -15.90
C LEU A 25 43.17 -24.55 -15.11
N GLY A 26 43.61 -23.35 -15.49
CA GLY A 26 43.58 -22.17 -14.61
C GLY A 26 42.56 -21.08 -14.97
N LEU A 27 42.00 -20.43 -13.94
CA LEU A 27 41.25 -19.18 -14.03
C LEU A 27 41.64 -18.21 -12.88
N TRP A 28 42.91 -17.83 -12.84
CA TRP A 28 43.40 -16.70 -12.03
C TRP A 28 43.93 -15.62 -12.99
N GLY A 29 43.10 -14.62 -13.29
CA GLY A 29 43.42 -13.66 -14.36
C GLY A 29 42.45 -12.48 -14.53
N LEU A 30 41.64 -12.14 -13.53
CA LEU A 30 40.81 -10.92 -13.54
C LEU A 30 41.06 -10.11 -12.26
N SER A 31 41.75 -8.98 -12.41
CA SER A 31 41.97 -8.01 -11.34
C SER A 31 40.62 -7.45 -10.82
N PRO A 32 40.52 -7.00 -9.56
CA PRO A 32 39.27 -6.42 -9.02
C PRO A 32 38.68 -5.30 -9.89
N ALA A 33 39.53 -4.52 -10.56
CA ALA A 33 39.13 -3.48 -11.51
C ALA A 33 38.33 -4.00 -12.72
N ALA A 34 38.56 -5.24 -13.19
CA ALA A 34 37.80 -5.82 -14.31
C ALA A 34 36.37 -6.23 -13.89
N LEU A 35 36.21 -6.65 -12.63
CA LEU A 35 34.89 -6.87 -12.02
C LEU A 35 34.17 -5.54 -11.76
N SER A 36 34.90 -4.46 -11.44
CA SER A 36 34.33 -3.11 -11.38
C SER A 36 33.88 -2.61 -12.76
N GLN A 37 34.70 -2.79 -13.81
CA GLN A 37 34.37 -2.33 -15.17
C GLN A 37 33.16 -3.06 -15.77
N THR A 38 33.05 -4.37 -15.57
CA THR A 38 31.86 -5.14 -16.01
C THR A 38 30.57 -4.79 -15.26
N LEU A 39 30.66 -4.16 -14.08
CA LEU A 39 29.51 -3.57 -13.37
C LEU A 39 29.25 -2.09 -13.72
N GLN A 40 30.27 -1.35 -14.19
CA GLN A 40 30.16 0.04 -14.64
C GLN A 40 29.57 0.15 -16.06
N THR A 41 29.91 -0.75 -16.99
CA THR A 41 29.28 -0.78 -18.32
C THR A 41 27.78 -1.10 -18.27
N ALA A 42 27.31 -1.78 -17.23
CA ALA A 42 25.90 -2.09 -16.99
C ALA A 42 25.04 -0.87 -16.54
N SER A 43 25.53 0.37 -16.69
CA SER A 43 24.79 1.61 -16.43
C SER A 43 23.92 2.05 -17.63
N GLU A 44 24.39 1.82 -18.87
CA GLU A 44 23.82 2.43 -20.08
C GLU A 44 23.47 1.41 -21.17
N ALA A 45 22.59 0.47 -20.83
CA ALA A 45 21.78 -0.17 -21.85
C ALA A 45 20.84 0.89 -22.47
N GLY A 46 21.20 1.44 -23.64
CA GLY A 46 20.36 2.37 -24.42
C GLY A 46 19.16 1.68 -25.09
N PRO A 47 18.15 2.42 -25.62
CA PRO A 47 16.87 1.91 -26.14
C PRO A 47 16.89 0.48 -26.71
N ALA A 48 17.66 0.25 -27.78
CA ALA A 48 17.82 -1.04 -28.46
C ALA A 48 18.04 -2.27 -27.54
N ALA A 49 18.72 -2.12 -26.40
CA ALA A 49 18.94 -3.23 -25.47
C ALA A 49 17.69 -3.62 -24.65
N LEU A 50 16.74 -2.71 -24.44
CA LEU A 50 15.42 -3.02 -23.86
C LEU A 50 14.53 -3.68 -24.91
N ASP A 51 14.56 -3.17 -26.14
CA ASP A 51 13.81 -3.72 -27.26
C ASP A 51 14.29 -5.15 -27.61
N ALA A 52 15.60 -5.41 -27.64
CA ALA A 52 16.16 -6.75 -27.82
C ALA A 52 15.79 -7.72 -26.68
N ALA A 53 15.87 -7.29 -25.42
CA ALA A 53 15.47 -8.11 -24.27
C ALA A 53 13.97 -8.48 -24.30
N ALA A 54 13.12 -7.53 -24.72
CA ALA A 54 11.68 -7.75 -24.87
C ALA A 54 11.30 -8.54 -26.14
N GLN A 55 12.15 -8.55 -27.18
CA GLN A 55 12.01 -9.46 -28.32
C GLN A 55 12.37 -10.90 -27.95
N ALA A 56 13.38 -11.09 -27.07
CA ALA A 56 13.78 -12.40 -26.57
C ALA A 56 12.73 -13.03 -25.63
N ASP A 57 12.10 -12.22 -24.76
CA ASP A 57 10.96 -12.66 -23.93
C ASP A 57 9.88 -11.57 -23.79
N PRO A 58 8.93 -11.49 -24.76
CA PRO A 58 7.87 -10.50 -24.74
C PRO A 58 6.80 -10.78 -23.67
N VAL A 59 6.68 -12.03 -23.20
CA VAL A 59 5.71 -12.39 -22.17
C VAL A 59 6.22 -11.92 -20.81
N THR A 60 7.47 -12.24 -20.44
CA THR A 60 8.07 -11.73 -19.19
C THR A 60 8.23 -10.21 -19.20
N PHE A 61 8.44 -9.58 -20.37
CA PHE A 61 8.36 -8.13 -20.49
C PHE A 61 6.99 -7.59 -20.07
N LEU A 62 5.91 -8.08 -20.69
CA LEU A 62 4.55 -7.64 -20.38
C LEU A 62 4.15 -7.99 -18.94
N ASP A 63 4.49 -9.17 -18.46
CA ASP A 63 4.27 -9.60 -17.07
C ASP A 63 5.03 -8.73 -16.03
N ARG A 64 6.07 -7.98 -16.45
CA ARG A 64 6.76 -6.96 -15.65
C ARG A 64 6.15 -5.54 -15.74
N VAL A 65 5.43 -5.17 -16.80
CA VAL A 65 4.84 -3.81 -16.99
C VAL A 65 3.29 -3.77 -17.02
N SER A 66 2.64 -4.92 -16.97
CA SER A 66 1.18 -5.15 -17.06
C SER A 66 0.72 -6.14 -15.97
N TRP A 67 -0.57 -6.47 -15.92
CA TRP A 67 -1.10 -7.56 -15.10
C TRP A 67 -0.86 -8.96 -15.69
N GLY A 68 -0.39 -9.03 -16.93
CA GLY A 68 -0.12 -10.26 -17.68
C GLY A 68 -0.24 -10.00 -19.18
N ALA A 69 0.55 -10.70 -20.00
CA ALA A 69 0.52 -10.58 -21.45
C ALA A 69 -0.85 -10.99 -22.06
N SER A 70 -1.52 -10.05 -22.74
CA SER A 70 -2.66 -10.34 -23.62
C SER A 70 -2.26 -10.31 -25.10
N ALA A 71 -3.11 -10.83 -25.99
CA ALA A 71 -2.85 -10.84 -27.43
C ALA A 71 -2.70 -9.42 -28.01
N GLU A 72 -3.52 -8.47 -27.54
CA GLU A 72 -3.49 -7.06 -27.94
C GLU A 72 -2.22 -6.38 -27.44
N GLN A 73 -1.76 -6.72 -26.24
CA GLN A 73 -0.51 -6.19 -25.68
C GLN A 73 0.73 -6.75 -26.40
N LEU A 74 0.73 -8.03 -26.77
CA LEU A 74 1.78 -8.63 -27.61
C LEU A 74 1.82 -7.99 -29.01
N GLN A 75 0.66 -7.75 -29.62
CA GLN A 75 0.56 -7.07 -30.92
C GLN A 75 0.93 -5.57 -30.82
N ALA A 76 0.68 -4.91 -29.70
CA ALA A 76 1.14 -3.55 -29.44
C ALA A 76 2.66 -3.49 -29.28
N LEU A 77 3.23 -4.38 -28.45
CA LEU A 77 4.67 -4.49 -28.22
C LEU A 77 5.44 -4.79 -29.53
N SER A 78 4.94 -5.73 -30.33
CA SER A 78 5.52 -6.10 -31.63
C SER A 78 5.52 -4.94 -32.64
N ARG A 79 4.51 -4.07 -32.62
CA ARG A 79 4.41 -2.91 -33.54
C ARG A 79 5.18 -1.67 -33.07
N LEU A 80 5.36 -1.50 -31.76
CA LEU A 80 5.90 -0.28 -31.16
C LEU A 80 7.35 -0.41 -30.69
N GLY A 81 7.81 -1.63 -30.39
CA GLY A 81 8.97 -1.85 -29.54
C GLY A 81 8.65 -1.62 -28.05
N ALA A 82 9.47 -2.19 -27.19
CA ALA A 82 9.37 -2.07 -25.74
C ALA A 82 9.63 -0.65 -25.24
N THR A 83 10.56 0.07 -25.85
CA THR A 83 10.87 1.46 -25.44
C THR A 83 9.66 2.36 -25.64
N ALA A 84 9.02 2.34 -26.82
CA ALA A 84 7.85 3.18 -27.08
C ALA A 84 6.57 2.66 -26.39
N TYR A 85 6.40 1.34 -26.26
CA TYR A 85 5.30 0.76 -25.47
C TYR A 85 5.36 1.20 -24.00
N LEU A 86 6.55 1.15 -23.37
CA LEU A 86 6.74 1.55 -21.99
C LEU A 86 6.56 3.07 -21.81
N ASP A 87 7.09 3.89 -22.73
CA ASP A 87 6.84 5.33 -22.72
C ASP A 87 5.35 5.69 -22.95
N LEU A 88 4.56 4.86 -23.64
CA LEU A 88 3.10 5.02 -23.73
C LEU A 88 2.39 4.64 -22.42
N GLN A 89 2.85 3.59 -21.72
CA GLN A 89 2.33 3.18 -20.42
C GLN A 89 2.69 4.14 -19.27
N LEU A 90 3.79 4.88 -19.39
CA LEU A 90 4.26 5.87 -18.42
C LEU A 90 3.68 7.28 -18.60
N ARG A 91 3.04 7.55 -19.76
CA ARG A 91 2.31 8.82 -19.95
C ARG A 91 1.11 8.85 -19.02
N VAL A 92 1.15 9.77 -18.05
CA VAL A 92 -0.08 10.34 -17.50
C VAL A 92 -0.85 10.92 -18.68
N GLN A 93 -2.01 10.34 -18.99
CA GLN A 93 -2.90 10.80 -20.05
C GLN A 93 -4.21 11.28 -19.39
N PRO A 94 -4.33 12.59 -19.09
CA PRO A 94 -5.57 13.17 -18.58
C PRO A 94 -6.69 12.91 -19.60
N GLY A 95 -7.74 12.19 -19.18
CA GLY A 95 -8.83 11.84 -20.09
C GLY A 95 -8.50 10.78 -21.15
N ALA A 96 -7.49 9.92 -20.93
CA ALA A 96 -7.38 8.68 -21.72
C ALA A 96 -8.71 7.91 -21.63
N ALA A 97 -9.45 7.87 -22.72
CA ALA A 97 -10.77 7.25 -22.74
C ALA A 97 -10.65 5.76 -22.39
N LEU A 98 -11.23 5.38 -21.25
CA LEU A 98 -11.56 3.99 -21.00
C LEU A 98 -12.49 3.52 -22.14
N PRO A 99 -12.44 2.25 -22.58
CA PRO A 99 -13.40 1.70 -23.54
C PRO A 99 -14.82 2.08 -23.12
N SER A 100 -15.65 2.53 -24.06
CA SER A 100 -16.95 3.17 -23.76
C SER A 100 -17.85 2.30 -22.87
N GLU A 101 -17.83 0.98 -23.09
CA GLU A 101 -18.52 0.02 -22.22
C GLU A 101 -17.95 -0.01 -20.79
N LEU A 102 -16.63 -0.02 -20.61
CA LEU A 102 -16.00 0.05 -19.28
C LEU A 102 -16.33 1.38 -18.59
N ALA A 103 -16.29 2.50 -19.32
CA ALA A 103 -16.67 3.82 -18.81
C ALA A 103 -18.13 3.83 -18.32
N ALA A 104 -19.06 3.29 -19.11
CA ALA A 104 -20.47 3.19 -18.75
C ALA A 104 -20.70 2.25 -17.56
N ARG A 105 -20.09 1.05 -17.57
CA ARG A 105 -20.15 0.07 -16.46
C ARG A 105 -19.64 0.67 -15.14
N LEU A 106 -18.59 1.49 -15.18
CA LEU A 106 -18.05 2.18 -13.99
C LEU A 106 -18.93 3.36 -13.56
N ALA A 107 -19.42 4.18 -14.48
CA ALA A 107 -20.32 5.30 -14.17
C ALA A 107 -21.64 4.83 -13.53
N ALA A 108 -22.11 3.63 -13.88
CA ALA A 108 -23.31 3.03 -13.30
C ALA A 108 -23.14 2.51 -11.85
N LEU A 109 -21.92 2.42 -11.30
CA LEU A 109 -21.71 1.94 -9.92
C LEU A 109 -21.99 3.06 -8.89
N PRO A 110 -22.92 2.87 -7.94
CA PRO A 110 -23.19 3.85 -6.88
C PRO A 110 -21.95 4.29 -6.07
N VAL A 111 -20.93 3.43 -5.91
CA VAL A 111 -19.68 3.78 -5.21
C VAL A 111 -18.82 4.85 -5.91
N ASN A 112 -19.09 5.18 -7.18
CA ASN A 112 -18.39 6.22 -7.93
C ASN A 112 -19.06 7.61 -7.85
N GLN A 113 -20.23 7.71 -7.22
CA GLN A 113 -20.90 9.00 -6.97
C GLN A 113 -20.02 9.92 -6.10
N PRO A 114 -20.13 11.26 -6.24
CA PRO A 114 -19.44 12.19 -5.35
C PRO A 114 -19.78 11.92 -3.89
N LEU A 115 -18.79 11.97 -3.00
CA LEU A 115 -18.98 11.63 -1.59
C LEU A 115 -20.02 12.52 -0.89
N GLN A 116 -20.16 13.78 -1.32
CA GLN A 116 -21.16 14.74 -0.86
C GLN A 116 -22.60 14.27 -1.15
N ALA A 117 -22.81 13.52 -2.24
CA ALA A 117 -24.09 12.90 -2.56
C ALA A 117 -24.27 11.56 -1.85
N LEU A 118 -23.22 10.72 -1.82
CA LEU A 118 -23.29 9.34 -1.35
C LEU A 118 -23.33 9.20 0.18
N ILE A 119 -22.56 10.00 0.92
CA ILE A 119 -22.25 9.74 2.33
C ILE A 119 -23.20 10.43 3.33
N PRO A 120 -23.57 11.72 3.18
CA PRO A 120 -24.51 12.37 4.11
C PRO A 120 -25.88 11.65 4.24
N PRO A 121 -26.49 11.05 3.20
CA PRO A 121 -27.69 10.23 3.37
C PRO A 121 -27.44 8.98 4.24
N ILE A 122 -26.33 8.25 4.00
CA ILE A 122 -25.95 7.05 4.76
C ILE A 122 -25.75 7.40 6.25
N VAL A 123 -25.10 8.53 6.55
CA VAL A 123 -24.84 8.94 7.94
C VAL A 123 -26.09 9.54 8.61
N ARG A 124 -26.98 10.20 7.86
CA ARG A 124 -28.31 10.61 8.37
C ARG A 124 -29.14 9.41 8.80
N GLU A 125 -29.31 8.40 7.94
CA GLU A 125 -30.07 7.18 8.28
C GLU A 125 -29.40 6.43 9.45
N GLN A 126 -28.07 6.27 9.43
CA GLN A 126 -27.34 5.62 10.53
C GLN A 126 -27.57 6.33 11.88
N ARG A 127 -27.56 7.66 11.90
CA ARG A 127 -27.82 8.45 13.12
C ARG A 127 -29.28 8.34 13.55
N ALA A 128 -30.23 8.43 12.62
CA ALA A 128 -31.67 8.29 12.92
C ALA A 128 -31.97 6.92 13.56
N LEU A 129 -31.46 5.84 12.97
CA LEU A 129 -31.61 4.47 13.51
C LEU A 129 -30.98 4.31 14.89
N PHE A 130 -29.80 4.87 15.14
CA PHE A 130 -29.18 4.80 16.47
C PHE A 130 -29.95 5.60 17.55
N GLN A 131 -30.63 6.70 17.19
CA GLN A 131 -31.51 7.40 18.13
C GLN A 131 -32.84 6.65 18.32
N ALA A 132 -33.45 6.10 17.26
CA ALA A 132 -34.65 5.28 17.37
C ALA A 132 -34.44 4.10 18.33
N ARG A 133 -33.35 3.35 18.16
CA ARG A 133 -32.97 2.21 19.04
C ARG A 133 -32.70 2.61 20.49
N LYS A 134 -32.40 3.89 20.76
CA LYS A 134 -32.19 4.43 22.11
C LYS A 134 -33.51 4.88 22.75
N ASN A 135 -34.41 5.44 21.95
CA ASN A 135 -35.66 6.04 22.41
C ASN A 135 -36.77 4.99 22.58
N ASP A 136 -36.82 3.96 21.73
CA ASP A 136 -37.82 2.90 21.77
C ASP A 136 -37.17 1.50 21.67
N PRO A 137 -37.01 0.81 22.82
CA PRO A 137 -36.55 -0.58 22.85
C PRO A 137 -37.56 -1.62 22.33
N GLN A 138 -38.85 -1.28 22.17
CA GLN A 138 -39.87 -2.18 21.60
C GLN A 138 -39.80 -2.17 20.07
N ALA A 139 -39.57 -1.00 19.45
CA ALA A 139 -39.26 -0.86 18.02
C ALA A 139 -37.83 -1.32 17.63
N ALA A 140 -37.08 -1.94 18.55
CA ALA A 140 -35.71 -2.38 18.31
C ALA A 140 -35.58 -3.42 17.18
N ALA A 141 -36.61 -4.24 16.93
CA ALA A 141 -36.58 -5.27 15.89
C ALA A 141 -36.53 -4.70 14.46
N ASP A 142 -37.40 -3.75 14.11
CA ASP A 142 -37.33 -3.03 12.83
C ASP A 142 -36.03 -2.23 12.74
N THR A 143 -35.69 -1.51 13.81
CA THR A 143 -34.50 -0.66 13.83
C THR A 143 -33.21 -1.46 13.58
N GLU A 144 -33.09 -2.66 14.16
CA GLU A 144 -31.95 -3.55 13.92
C GLU A 144 -32.01 -4.20 12.53
N ALA A 145 -33.20 -4.54 12.01
CA ALA A 145 -33.35 -5.01 10.63
C ALA A 145 -32.91 -3.95 9.60
N ARG A 146 -33.23 -2.68 9.83
CA ARG A 146 -32.80 -1.52 9.04
C ARG A 146 -31.31 -1.22 9.20
N LEU A 147 -30.75 -1.28 10.41
CA LEU A 147 -29.29 -1.19 10.63
C LEU A 147 -28.55 -2.31 9.88
N LYS A 148 -29.08 -3.54 9.92
CA LYS A 148 -28.54 -4.69 9.17
C LYS A 148 -28.66 -4.46 7.66
N ALA A 149 -29.72 -3.82 7.17
CA ALA A 149 -29.89 -3.47 5.75
C ALA A 149 -28.90 -2.40 5.30
N LEU A 150 -28.75 -1.32 6.08
CA LEU A 150 -27.78 -0.25 5.82
C LEU A 150 -26.34 -0.77 5.82
N ASN A 151 -26.00 -1.67 6.75
CA ASN A 151 -24.68 -2.31 6.77
C ASN A 151 -24.46 -3.26 5.57
N ARG A 152 -25.49 -3.99 5.08
CA ARG A 152 -25.39 -4.74 3.82
C ARG A 152 -25.14 -3.82 2.62
N PHE A 153 -25.84 -2.68 2.53
CA PHE A 153 -25.64 -1.69 1.46
C PHE A 153 -24.21 -1.11 1.48
N LYS A 154 -23.73 -0.70 2.66
CA LYS A 154 -22.36 -0.18 2.84
C LYS A 154 -21.28 -1.22 2.49
N TYR A 155 -21.52 -2.50 2.77
CA TYR A 155 -20.65 -3.60 2.34
C TYR A 155 -20.70 -3.80 0.82
N ALA A 156 -21.88 -3.72 0.19
CA ALA A 156 -22.01 -3.82 -1.26
C ALA A 156 -21.24 -2.70 -1.99
N LEU A 157 -21.23 -1.47 -1.48
CA LEU A 157 -20.39 -0.38 -2.00
C LEU A 157 -18.88 -0.73 -1.91
N ALA A 158 -18.42 -1.27 -0.78
CA ALA A 158 -17.02 -1.69 -0.62
C ALA A 158 -16.63 -2.85 -1.56
N GLN A 159 -17.59 -3.71 -1.94
CA GLN A 159 -17.42 -4.76 -2.96
C GLN A 159 -17.43 -4.20 -4.39
N GLN A 160 -18.24 -3.19 -4.70
CA GLN A 160 -18.21 -2.49 -5.99
C GLN A 160 -16.85 -1.84 -6.25
N ALA A 161 -16.24 -1.22 -5.24
CA ALA A 161 -14.90 -0.65 -5.34
C ALA A 161 -13.82 -1.71 -5.66
N ALA A 162 -13.97 -2.93 -5.13
CA ALA A 162 -13.08 -4.05 -5.45
C ALA A 162 -13.32 -4.58 -6.88
N ALA A 163 -14.58 -4.72 -7.31
CA ALA A 163 -14.93 -5.13 -8.67
C ALA A 163 -14.38 -4.14 -9.72
N GLN A 164 -14.48 -2.84 -9.45
CA GLN A 164 -13.91 -1.77 -10.27
C GLN A 164 -12.38 -1.90 -10.45
N GLN A 165 -11.63 -2.23 -9.38
CA GLN A 165 -10.19 -2.45 -9.48
C GLN A 165 -9.85 -3.65 -10.39
N VAL A 166 -10.64 -4.73 -10.31
CA VAL A 166 -10.51 -5.90 -11.20
C VAL A 166 -10.84 -5.53 -12.65
N TRP A 167 -11.95 -4.82 -12.91
CA TRP A 167 -12.34 -4.39 -14.26
C TRP A 167 -11.32 -3.43 -14.90
N LEU A 168 -10.76 -2.48 -14.14
CA LEU A 168 -9.68 -1.62 -14.62
C LEU A 168 -8.41 -2.44 -14.90
N GLY A 169 -8.05 -3.38 -14.03
CA GLY A 169 -6.93 -4.29 -14.26
C GLY A 169 -7.08 -5.17 -15.51
N LEU A 170 -8.31 -5.54 -15.87
CA LEU A 170 -8.62 -6.35 -17.06
C LEU A 170 -8.71 -5.54 -18.35
N TYR A 171 -9.39 -4.40 -18.34
CA TYR A 171 -9.89 -3.73 -19.55
C TYR A 171 -9.37 -2.31 -19.77
N ALA A 172 -8.67 -1.70 -18.80
CA ALA A 172 -8.10 -0.37 -19.00
C ALA A 172 -6.77 -0.44 -19.79
N PRO A 173 -6.51 0.50 -20.72
CA PRO A 173 -5.30 0.48 -21.56
C PRO A 173 -4.03 0.88 -20.80
N ASN A 174 -4.17 1.57 -19.66
CA ASN A 174 -3.10 2.05 -18.79
C ASN A 174 -2.70 1.01 -17.72
N ALA A 175 -2.43 -0.23 -18.15
CA ALA A 175 -2.17 -1.36 -17.26
C ALA A 175 -1.05 -1.09 -16.22
N LEU A 176 0.00 -0.35 -16.59
CA LEU A 176 1.05 0.08 -15.66
C LEU A 176 0.51 1.02 -14.56
N GLN A 177 -0.30 2.01 -14.93
CA GLN A 177 -0.95 2.92 -13.97
C GLN A 177 -1.84 2.15 -13.00
N GLN A 178 -2.55 1.10 -13.46
CA GLN A 178 -3.35 0.24 -12.58
C GLN A 178 -2.49 -0.58 -11.61
N ARG A 179 -1.33 -1.11 -12.06
CA ARG A 179 -0.36 -1.81 -11.19
C ARG A 179 0.24 -0.89 -10.13
N LEU A 180 0.64 0.32 -10.54
CA LEU A 180 1.22 1.30 -9.64
C LEU A 180 0.17 1.88 -8.68
N SER A 181 -1.08 2.05 -9.11
CA SER A 181 -2.22 2.37 -8.23
C SER A 181 -2.44 1.28 -7.17
N TRP A 182 -2.32 0.00 -7.56
CA TRP A 182 -2.40 -1.10 -6.60
C TRP A 182 -1.24 -1.08 -5.58
N PHE A 183 -0.01 -0.83 -6.00
CA PHE A 183 1.12 -0.62 -5.10
C PHE A 183 0.83 0.50 -4.09
N TRP A 184 0.37 1.67 -4.56
CA TRP A 184 0.03 2.79 -3.69
C TRP A 184 -1.16 2.53 -2.76
N LEU A 185 -2.15 1.73 -3.16
CA LEU A 185 -3.24 1.27 -2.29
C LEU A 185 -2.76 0.35 -1.14
N ASN A 186 -1.59 -0.28 -1.27
CA ASN A 186 -0.98 -1.08 -0.21
C ASN A 186 0.02 -0.27 0.63
N HIS A 187 0.67 0.74 0.04
CA HIS A 187 1.55 1.68 0.74
C HIS A 187 0.75 2.67 1.61
N PHE A 188 -0.27 3.32 1.03
CA PHE A 188 -1.25 4.17 1.72
C PHE A 188 -2.52 3.35 2.01
N ASN A 189 -2.37 2.28 2.79
CA ASN A 189 -3.46 1.35 3.06
C ASN A 189 -4.55 1.97 3.96
N VAL A 190 -5.80 1.57 3.72
CA VAL A 190 -6.96 2.02 4.50
C VAL A 190 -7.86 0.82 4.79
N PHE A 191 -8.19 0.57 6.06
CA PHE A 191 -9.09 -0.53 6.40
C PHE A 191 -10.56 -0.15 6.16
N ARG A 192 -11.27 -1.01 5.41
CA ARG A 192 -12.59 -0.71 4.80
C ARG A 192 -13.78 -0.85 5.77
N SER A 193 -13.62 -0.43 7.03
CA SER A 193 -14.61 -0.57 8.10
C SER A 193 -15.57 0.62 8.20
N GLY A 194 -16.60 0.49 9.05
CA GLY A 194 -17.43 1.61 9.52
C GLY A 194 -18.06 2.43 8.38
N ASN A 195 -17.67 3.69 8.25
CA ASN A 195 -18.12 4.60 7.19
C ASN A 195 -17.07 4.82 6.10
N ILE A 196 -15.91 4.16 6.18
CA ILE A 196 -14.82 4.22 5.19
C ILE A 196 -15.13 3.31 3.99
N GLY A 197 -15.67 2.11 4.21
CA GLY A 197 -16.02 1.15 3.14
C GLY A 197 -16.80 1.74 1.96
N PRO A 198 -17.88 2.53 2.19
CA PRO A 198 -18.60 3.27 1.14
C PRO A 198 -17.77 4.26 0.32
N MET A 199 -16.65 4.75 0.83
CA MET A 199 -15.81 5.78 0.22
C MET A 199 -14.62 5.20 -0.58
N MET A 200 -14.53 3.87 -0.74
CA MET A 200 -13.35 3.23 -1.33
C MET A 200 -13.26 3.32 -2.86
N GLY A 201 -14.38 3.56 -3.55
CA GLY A 201 -14.37 3.88 -4.99
C GLY A 201 -13.66 5.21 -5.22
N ASP A 202 -14.12 6.26 -4.53
CA ASP A 202 -13.48 7.58 -4.49
C ASP A 202 -11.99 7.53 -4.12
N TYR A 203 -11.60 6.80 -3.06
CA TYR A 203 -10.19 6.64 -2.68
C TYR A 203 -9.35 6.02 -3.80
N THR A 204 -9.90 5.00 -4.48
CA THR A 204 -9.22 4.36 -5.61
C THR A 204 -9.09 5.33 -6.79
N GLN A 205 -10.18 5.99 -7.19
CA GLN A 205 -10.29 6.69 -8.48
C GLN A 205 -9.92 8.16 -8.45
N ARG A 206 -10.03 8.85 -7.31
CA ARG A 206 -9.79 10.29 -7.17
C ARG A 206 -8.56 10.60 -6.32
N VAL A 207 -8.28 9.78 -5.30
CA VAL A 207 -7.09 9.94 -4.45
C VAL A 207 -5.88 9.22 -5.05
N ILE A 208 -5.93 7.90 -5.24
CA ILE A 208 -4.75 7.12 -5.64
C ILE A 208 -4.49 7.16 -7.16
N ALA A 209 -5.43 6.71 -7.99
CA ALA A 209 -5.17 6.46 -9.41
C ALA A 209 -4.68 7.68 -10.23
N PRO A 210 -5.18 8.91 -10.03
CA PRO A 210 -4.71 10.08 -10.79
C PRO A 210 -3.24 10.42 -10.49
N HIS A 211 -2.81 10.22 -9.24
CA HIS A 211 -1.46 10.56 -8.77
C HIS A 211 -0.48 9.40 -8.86
N ALA A 212 -0.92 8.19 -9.28
CA ALA A 212 -0.10 6.98 -9.24
C ALA A 212 1.20 7.08 -10.07
N LEU A 213 1.16 7.73 -11.24
CA LEU A 213 2.31 8.06 -12.10
C LEU A 213 2.81 9.52 -11.91
N GLY A 214 2.29 10.22 -10.90
CA GLY A 214 2.51 11.64 -10.65
C GLY A 214 3.69 11.93 -9.72
N ARG A 215 3.67 13.09 -9.04
CA ARG A 215 4.67 13.45 -8.04
C ARG A 215 4.33 12.77 -6.72
N PHE A 216 5.32 12.24 -5.99
CA PHE A 216 5.03 11.60 -4.70
C PHE A 216 4.42 12.58 -3.69
N ARG A 217 4.89 13.83 -3.68
CA ARG A 217 4.31 14.92 -2.89
C ARG A 217 2.81 15.14 -3.16
N ASP A 218 2.35 15.00 -4.40
CA ASP A 218 0.94 15.19 -4.75
C ASP A 218 0.08 14.00 -4.28
N LEU A 219 0.62 12.78 -4.36
CA LEU A 219 -0.02 11.58 -3.82
C LEU A 219 -0.08 11.62 -2.28
N LEU A 220 0.99 12.08 -1.62
CA LEU A 220 1.01 12.32 -0.18
C LEU A 220 -0.03 13.38 0.21
N ARG A 221 -0.09 14.51 -0.50
CA ARG A 221 -1.15 15.52 -0.31
C ARG A 221 -2.55 14.93 -0.50
N ALA A 222 -2.77 14.21 -1.60
CA ALA A 222 -4.08 13.63 -1.91
C ALA A 222 -4.55 12.64 -0.84
N THR A 223 -3.64 11.85 -0.25
CA THR A 223 -3.96 10.92 0.84
C THR A 223 -4.14 11.63 2.19
N MET A 224 -3.32 12.64 2.50
CA MET A 224 -3.50 13.50 3.70
C MET A 224 -4.79 14.31 3.69
N PHE A 225 -5.24 14.74 2.51
CA PHE A 225 -6.54 15.38 2.30
C PHE A 225 -7.63 14.39 1.85
N SER A 226 -7.53 13.11 2.23
CA SER A 226 -8.58 12.10 1.95
C SER A 226 -9.50 11.86 3.16
N PRO A 227 -10.84 11.87 2.99
CA PRO A 227 -11.78 11.49 4.06
C PRO A 227 -11.52 10.09 4.65
N GLN A 228 -10.96 9.20 3.84
CA GLN A 228 -10.72 7.81 4.16
C GLN A 228 -9.53 7.67 5.12
N MET A 229 -8.41 8.34 4.86
CA MET A 229 -7.22 8.29 5.73
C MET A 229 -7.41 9.09 7.02
N LEU A 230 -8.02 10.28 6.94
CA LEU A 230 -8.32 11.13 8.10
C LEU A 230 -9.27 10.46 9.11
N LEU A 231 -10.14 9.55 8.67
CA LEU A 231 -10.91 8.68 9.56
C LEU A 231 -10.10 7.47 10.04
N TYR A 232 -9.40 6.77 9.14
CA TYR A 232 -8.70 5.52 9.46
C TYR A 232 -7.62 5.71 10.54
N LEU A 233 -6.86 6.79 10.44
CA LEU A 233 -5.79 7.14 11.38
C LEU A 233 -6.24 8.19 12.42
N ASN A 234 -7.56 8.35 12.57
CA ASN A 234 -8.26 9.14 13.60
C ASN A 234 -7.97 10.65 13.64
N ASN A 235 -7.31 11.24 12.63
CA ASN A 235 -7.03 12.67 12.60
C ASN A 235 -8.30 13.54 12.58
N ALA A 236 -9.44 13.03 12.11
CA ALA A 236 -10.73 13.71 12.21
C ALA A 236 -11.11 14.09 13.67
N GLN A 237 -10.54 13.41 14.67
CA GLN A 237 -10.68 13.71 16.11
C GLN A 237 -9.57 14.61 16.67
N ASN A 238 -8.44 14.77 15.96
CA ASN A 238 -7.27 15.55 16.39
C ASN A 238 -7.63 17.05 16.53
N ALA A 239 -7.29 17.67 17.66
CA ALA A 239 -7.57 19.08 17.94
C ALA A 239 -6.61 19.66 18.98
N ARG A 240 -6.48 21.00 19.03
CA ARG A 240 -5.79 21.69 20.12
C ARG A 240 -6.37 21.27 21.48
N GLY A 241 -5.50 20.93 22.42
CA GLY A 241 -5.86 20.34 23.74
C GLY A 241 -6.24 18.86 23.72
N HIS A 242 -6.50 18.26 22.55
CA HIS A 242 -6.83 16.85 22.34
C HIS A 242 -6.03 16.29 21.15
N VAL A 243 -4.71 16.42 21.22
CA VAL A 243 -3.79 16.02 20.15
C VAL A 243 -3.79 14.51 19.98
N ASN A 244 -3.88 14.03 18.74
CA ASN A 244 -3.85 12.61 18.40
C ASN A 244 -2.66 12.30 17.48
N GLU A 245 -1.60 11.73 18.05
CA GLU A 245 -0.37 11.39 17.34
C GLU A 245 -0.49 10.29 16.29
N ASN A 246 -1.60 9.55 16.27
CA ASN A 246 -1.71 8.34 15.45
C ASN A 246 -1.44 8.63 13.96
N TYR A 247 -1.98 9.72 13.39
CA TYR A 247 -1.68 10.00 11.98
C TYR A 247 -0.24 10.50 11.76
N ALA A 248 0.25 11.38 12.63
CA ALA A 248 1.62 11.90 12.56
C ALA A 248 2.66 10.77 12.59
N ARG A 249 2.48 9.79 13.47
CA ARG A 249 3.38 8.64 13.58
C ARG A 249 3.36 7.78 12.32
N GLU A 250 2.18 7.40 11.85
CA GLU A 250 2.02 6.47 10.72
C GLU A 250 2.44 7.12 9.39
N VAL A 251 2.21 8.42 9.20
CA VAL A 251 2.68 9.14 8.00
C VAL A 251 4.21 9.26 7.97
N MET A 252 4.87 9.47 9.11
CA MET A 252 6.34 9.45 9.21
C MET A 252 6.91 8.03 9.06
N GLU A 253 6.38 7.06 9.80
CA GLU A 253 6.98 5.73 9.98
C GLU A 253 6.70 4.76 8.82
N LEU A 254 5.46 4.75 8.29
CA LEU A 254 5.06 3.82 7.24
C LEU A 254 5.00 4.46 5.86
N HIS A 255 4.47 5.68 5.77
CA HIS A 255 4.16 6.31 4.47
C HIS A 255 5.26 7.24 3.93
N THR A 256 6.24 7.68 4.72
CA THR A 256 7.28 8.62 4.24
C THR A 256 8.69 8.20 4.67
N LEU A 257 9.18 8.66 5.81
CA LEU A 257 10.58 8.55 6.24
C LEU A 257 11.05 7.10 6.42
N GLY A 258 10.15 6.21 6.86
CA GLY A 258 10.45 4.81 7.17
C GLY A 258 10.88 4.59 8.64
N VAL A 259 10.76 3.35 9.12
CA VAL A 259 11.13 2.95 10.49
C VAL A 259 12.62 3.21 10.74
N GLY A 260 12.95 3.87 11.86
CA GLY A 260 14.35 4.07 12.30
C GLY A 260 15.12 5.13 11.52
N SER A 261 14.44 5.98 10.76
CA SER A 261 15.01 7.03 9.89
C SER A 261 15.56 8.27 10.62
N GLY A 262 15.53 8.29 11.96
CA GLY A 262 16.15 9.34 12.79
C GLY A 262 15.19 10.40 13.34
N TYR A 263 13.90 10.38 12.99
CA TYR A 263 12.91 11.25 13.63
C TYR A 263 12.70 10.90 15.11
N THR A 264 12.32 11.90 15.89
CA THR A 264 12.11 11.80 17.33
C THR A 264 10.63 11.72 17.70
N GLN A 265 10.35 11.37 18.96
CA GLN A 265 9.00 11.50 19.52
C GLN A 265 8.50 12.95 19.48
N THR A 266 9.38 13.94 19.66
CA THR A 266 9.04 15.37 19.60
C THR A 266 8.54 15.77 18.21
N ASP A 267 9.15 15.23 17.15
CA ASP A 267 8.71 15.47 15.77
C ASP A 267 7.32 14.90 15.52
N VAL A 268 7.04 13.70 16.03
CA VAL A 268 5.70 13.09 15.97
C VAL A 268 4.68 13.94 16.72
N THR A 269 4.99 14.43 17.92
CA THR A 269 4.09 15.30 18.69
C THR A 269 3.86 16.65 17.99
N ASN A 270 4.90 17.30 17.45
CA ASN A 270 4.76 18.58 16.75
C ASN A 270 4.06 18.46 15.39
N LEU A 271 4.29 17.36 14.66
CA LEU A 271 3.51 17.03 13.47
C LEU A 271 2.04 16.74 13.82
N ALA A 272 1.77 16.07 14.94
CA ALA A 272 0.41 15.85 15.41
C ALA A 272 -0.29 17.16 15.78
N ARG A 273 0.44 18.12 16.36
CA ARG A 273 -0.03 19.50 16.58
C ARG A 273 -0.33 20.20 15.25
N ALA A 274 0.53 20.06 14.24
CA ALA A 274 0.30 20.65 12.92
C ALA A 274 -0.97 20.11 12.23
N LEU A 275 -1.22 18.81 12.33
CA LEU A 275 -2.40 18.16 11.76
C LEU A 275 -3.70 18.42 12.56
N THR A 276 -3.68 19.23 13.63
CA THR A 276 -4.90 19.58 14.38
C THR A 276 -5.87 20.41 13.53
N GLY A 277 -7.18 20.19 13.74
CA GLY A 277 -8.23 20.92 13.03
C GLY A 277 -8.54 20.42 11.62
N LEU A 278 -7.61 19.73 10.95
CA LEU A 278 -7.89 19.00 9.70
C LEU A 278 -8.69 17.73 9.98
N GLY A 279 -9.89 17.63 9.42
CA GLY A 279 -10.78 16.50 9.67
C GLY A 279 -11.86 16.31 8.61
N VAL A 280 -12.89 15.54 8.97
CA VAL A 280 -13.93 15.08 8.04
C VAL A 280 -15.31 15.34 8.63
N ASP A 281 -16.18 15.96 7.83
CA ASP A 281 -17.59 16.12 8.13
C ASP A 281 -18.46 15.29 7.18
N LEU A 282 -18.80 14.09 7.62
CA LEU A 282 -19.63 13.13 6.88
C LEU A 282 -21.11 13.52 6.75
N MET A 283 -21.52 14.68 7.29
CA MET A 283 -22.90 15.19 7.22
C MET A 283 -23.05 16.41 6.31
N ASP A 284 -21.94 16.93 5.78
CA ASP A 284 -21.85 18.10 4.92
C ASP A 284 -22.61 19.34 5.46
N GLN A 285 -22.16 19.82 6.62
CA GLN A 285 -22.73 20.90 7.40
C GLN A 285 -21.85 22.17 7.40
N PRO A 286 -22.44 23.37 7.57
CA PRO A 286 -21.67 24.59 7.79
C PRO A 286 -20.78 24.50 9.04
N VAL A 287 -19.50 24.82 8.91
CA VAL A 287 -18.53 24.79 10.01
C VAL A 287 -18.83 25.94 10.97
N ARG A 288 -19.14 25.62 12.24
CA ARG A 288 -19.54 26.62 13.23
C ARG A 288 -18.32 27.17 13.96
N VAL A 289 -17.89 28.37 13.59
CA VAL A 289 -16.78 29.11 14.19
C VAL A 289 -17.19 30.54 14.59
N ARG A 290 -16.37 31.19 15.42
CA ARG A 290 -16.51 32.63 15.76
C ARG A 290 -16.34 33.50 14.49
N PRO A 291 -16.96 34.69 14.40
CA PRO A 291 -16.90 35.53 13.19
C PRO A 291 -15.48 35.80 12.66
N ALA A 292 -14.52 36.06 13.55
CA ALA A 292 -13.13 36.33 13.18
C ALA A 292 -12.40 35.16 12.51
N LEU A 293 -12.83 33.91 12.76
CA LEU A 293 -12.19 32.69 12.25
C LEU A 293 -12.87 32.14 10.98
N ARG A 294 -13.71 32.94 10.32
CA ARG A 294 -14.51 32.48 9.16
C ARG A 294 -13.71 32.47 7.85
N ALA A 295 -12.68 33.29 7.73
CA ALA A 295 -11.81 33.33 6.55
C ALA A 295 -10.96 32.06 6.45
N ASP A 296 -10.44 31.60 7.60
CA ASP A 296 -9.54 30.46 7.75
C ASP A 296 -10.27 29.10 7.85
N VAL A 297 -11.61 29.08 7.63
CA VAL A 297 -12.36 27.84 7.41
C VAL A 297 -12.20 27.40 5.97
N TRP A 298 -11.52 26.27 5.75
CA TRP A 298 -11.37 25.65 4.45
C TRP A 298 -12.15 24.33 4.35
N ARG A 299 -12.65 24.02 3.15
CA ARG A 299 -13.37 22.77 2.86
C ARG A 299 -13.12 22.30 1.43
N GLN A 300 -12.83 21.01 1.27
CA GLN A 300 -12.84 20.32 -0.03
C GLN A 300 -13.71 19.07 0.07
N GLY A 301 -14.94 19.17 -0.45
CA GLY A 301 -15.95 18.12 -0.28
C GLY A 301 -16.24 17.87 1.19
N LEU A 302 -16.05 16.62 1.65
CA LEU A 302 -16.25 16.24 3.06
C LEU A 302 -15.04 16.54 3.97
N VAL A 303 -13.88 16.91 3.42
CA VAL A 303 -12.71 17.32 4.22
C VAL A 303 -12.85 18.79 4.61
N VAL A 304 -12.56 19.07 5.88
CA VAL A 304 -12.71 20.39 6.50
C VAL A 304 -11.46 20.68 7.33
N PHE A 305 -10.91 21.88 7.17
CA PHE A 305 -10.04 22.47 8.17
C PHE A 305 -10.86 23.41 9.05
N ASN A 306 -10.79 23.22 10.36
CA ASN A 306 -11.47 24.07 11.35
C ASN A 306 -10.42 24.80 12.20
N PRO A 307 -10.18 26.10 11.99
CA PRO A 307 -9.16 26.86 12.71
C PRO A 307 -9.44 26.96 14.21
N ALA A 308 -10.71 26.91 14.63
CA ALA A 308 -11.09 26.85 16.05
C ALA A 308 -10.75 25.51 16.73
N ARG A 309 -10.25 24.52 15.97
CA ARG A 309 -9.67 23.25 16.45
C ARG A 309 -8.16 23.13 16.22
N HIS A 310 -7.55 24.07 15.51
CA HIS A 310 -6.12 24.05 15.20
C HIS A 310 -5.28 24.58 16.37
N ASP A 311 -4.02 24.16 16.45
CA ASP A 311 -3.02 24.60 17.41
C ASP A 311 -2.03 25.60 16.75
N PRO A 312 -2.26 26.92 16.87
CA PRO A 312 -1.48 27.94 16.18
C PRO A 312 -0.13 28.24 16.84
N ASP A 313 0.21 27.61 17.97
CA ASP A 313 1.48 27.91 18.66
C ASP A 313 2.64 27.27 17.86
N PRO A 314 3.75 27.98 17.59
CA PRO A 314 4.84 27.47 16.76
C PRO A 314 5.39 26.10 17.14
N LYS A 315 5.90 25.37 16.14
CA LYS A 315 6.20 23.93 16.26
C LYS A 315 7.32 23.52 15.31
N THR A 316 8.34 22.83 15.83
CA THR A 316 9.49 22.37 15.02
C THR A 316 9.35 20.88 14.70
N VAL A 317 9.49 20.52 13.43
CA VAL A 317 9.39 19.16 12.89
C VAL A 317 10.61 18.91 12.00
N LEU A 318 11.39 17.85 12.28
CA LEU A 318 12.63 17.49 11.56
C LEU A 318 13.65 18.64 11.45
N GLY A 319 13.67 19.55 12.44
CA GLY A 319 14.52 20.74 12.46
C GLY A 319 13.97 21.95 11.68
N TYR A 320 12.83 21.82 10.98
CA TYR A 320 12.13 22.93 10.34
C TYR A 320 11.06 23.49 11.28
N THR A 321 10.97 24.82 11.42
CA THR A 321 9.96 25.48 12.27
C THR A 321 8.77 25.93 11.43
N LEU A 322 7.58 25.55 11.88
CA LEU A 322 6.29 25.96 11.33
C LEU A 322 5.72 27.06 12.24
N GLU A 323 5.40 28.21 11.66
CA GLU A 323 5.05 29.46 12.37
C GLU A 323 3.58 29.53 12.82
N GLY A 324 2.79 28.46 12.70
CA GLY A 324 1.41 28.42 13.19
C GLY A 324 0.34 28.94 12.22
N HIS A 325 0.64 28.98 10.91
CA HIS A 325 -0.20 29.64 9.90
C HIS A 325 -1.52 28.92 9.54
N GLY A 326 -1.82 27.76 10.14
CA GLY A 326 -3.13 27.13 10.05
C GLY A 326 -3.19 25.96 9.07
N LEU A 327 -3.65 26.19 7.84
CA LEU A 327 -3.77 25.13 6.84
C LEU A 327 -2.48 24.95 6.04
N GLU A 328 -1.82 26.07 5.76
CA GLU A 328 -0.64 26.23 4.92
C GLU A 328 0.53 25.39 5.46
N GLU A 329 0.70 25.33 6.78
CA GLU A 329 1.73 24.51 7.43
C GLU A 329 1.56 23.00 7.21
N ILE A 330 0.36 22.53 6.82
CA ILE A 330 0.15 21.14 6.42
C ILE A 330 0.80 20.87 5.05
N ASP A 331 0.81 21.84 4.13
CA ASP A 331 1.50 21.75 2.85
C ASP A 331 3.02 21.95 2.96
N GLU A 332 3.48 22.74 3.94
CA GLU A 332 4.89 22.79 4.37
C GLU A 332 5.34 21.42 4.89
N VAL A 333 4.59 20.81 5.81
CA VAL A 333 4.79 19.45 6.31
C VAL A 333 4.83 18.41 5.19
N ILE A 334 3.89 18.47 4.24
CA ILE A 334 3.84 17.56 3.09
C ILE A 334 5.09 17.69 2.22
N THR A 335 5.60 18.92 2.06
CA THR A 335 6.85 19.18 1.34
C THR A 335 8.06 18.64 2.09
N LEU A 336 8.19 18.97 3.37
CA LEU A 336 9.23 18.49 4.28
C LEU A 336 9.34 16.96 4.29
N LEU A 337 8.22 16.25 4.38
CA LEU A 337 8.18 14.78 4.41
C LEU A 337 8.44 14.14 3.04
N ALA A 338 7.95 14.71 1.93
CA ALA A 338 8.13 14.15 0.58
C ALA A 338 9.56 14.31 0.05
N ASP A 339 10.20 15.44 0.38
CA ASP A 339 11.52 15.80 -0.15
C ASP A 339 12.66 15.27 0.75
N HIS A 340 12.35 14.72 1.93
CA HIS A 340 13.33 14.16 2.87
C HIS A 340 14.13 12.96 2.29
N PRO A 341 15.46 12.91 2.45
CA PRO A 341 16.29 11.83 1.90
C PRO A 341 15.91 10.41 2.38
N ALA A 342 15.37 10.26 3.60
CA ALA A 342 14.90 8.96 4.07
C ALA A 342 13.65 8.49 3.30
N THR A 343 12.73 9.40 2.99
CA THR A 343 11.54 9.12 2.16
C THR A 343 11.94 8.67 0.76
N ALA A 344 12.87 9.39 0.14
CA ALA A 344 13.45 9.01 -1.15
C ALA A 344 13.97 7.56 -1.13
N ARG A 345 14.67 7.15 -0.05
CA ARG A 345 15.22 5.78 0.08
C ARG A 345 14.19 4.73 0.44
N HIS A 346 13.27 5.01 1.37
CA HIS A 346 12.20 4.10 1.79
C HIS A 346 11.29 3.74 0.61
N VAL A 347 10.71 4.75 -0.03
CA VAL A 347 9.79 4.58 -1.18
C VAL A 347 10.52 3.95 -2.36
N SER A 348 11.78 4.34 -2.62
CA SER A 348 12.58 3.71 -3.68
C SER A 348 12.85 2.23 -3.44
N THR A 349 13.15 1.85 -2.20
CA THR A 349 13.38 0.45 -1.83
C THR A 349 12.12 -0.39 -2.08
N GLN A 350 10.96 0.10 -1.64
CA GLN A 350 9.67 -0.59 -1.83
C GLN A 350 9.30 -0.72 -3.32
N LEU A 351 9.50 0.32 -4.12
CA LEU A 351 9.26 0.27 -5.57
C LEU A 351 10.21 -0.72 -6.27
N ALA A 352 11.49 -0.75 -5.90
CA ALA A 352 12.45 -1.72 -6.42
C ALA A 352 12.08 -3.16 -6.00
N GLN A 353 11.66 -3.39 -4.76
CA GLN A 353 11.18 -4.70 -4.29
C GLN A 353 9.96 -5.18 -5.09
N TYR A 354 8.98 -4.31 -5.34
CA TYR A 354 7.73 -4.67 -6.00
C TYR A 354 7.86 -4.88 -7.51
N PHE A 355 8.72 -4.10 -8.19
CA PHE A 355 8.85 -4.15 -9.66
C PHE A 355 10.07 -4.93 -10.18
N VAL A 356 11.07 -5.24 -9.35
CA VAL A 356 12.39 -5.70 -9.83
C VAL A 356 12.83 -7.01 -9.18
N ALA A 357 13.12 -7.00 -7.89
CA ALA A 357 13.57 -8.16 -7.13
C ALA A 357 13.47 -7.88 -5.62
N ASP A 358 13.18 -8.91 -4.83
CA ASP A 358 13.23 -8.86 -3.37
C ASP A 358 14.30 -9.83 -2.86
N PRO A 359 15.39 -9.38 -2.21
CA PRO A 359 15.70 -7.99 -1.86
C PRO A 359 16.05 -7.10 -3.07
N ALA A 360 15.76 -5.80 -2.95
CA ALA A 360 16.06 -4.81 -3.99
C ALA A 360 17.58 -4.65 -4.20
N PRO A 361 18.06 -4.57 -5.46
CA PRO A 361 19.48 -4.30 -5.74
C PRO A 361 19.91 -2.92 -5.22
N PRO A 362 20.91 -2.81 -4.31
CA PRO A 362 21.27 -1.53 -3.69
C PRO A 362 21.63 -0.43 -4.69
N ALA A 363 22.43 -0.77 -5.72
CA ALA A 363 22.83 0.17 -6.77
C ALA A 363 21.66 0.71 -7.62
N LEU A 364 20.53 0.00 -7.68
CA LEU A 364 19.30 0.52 -8.29
C LEU A 364 18.63 1.52 -7.34
N VAL A 365 18.46 1.16 -6.06
CA VAL A 365 17.88 2.05 -5.03
C VAL A 365 18.67 3.36 -4.95
N ASP A 366 20.01 3.31 -5.01
CA ASP A 366 20.85 4.50 -5.00
C ASP A 366 20.69 5.37 -6.27
N ASP A 367 20.41 4.77 -7.42
CA ASP A 367 20.10 5.53 -8.66
C ASP A 367 18.72 6.21 -8.58
N MET A 368 17.74 5.51 -8.01
CA MET A 368 16.41 6.06 -7.76
C MET A 368 16.44 7.21 -6.75
N VAL A 369 17.19 7.06 -5.64
CA VAL A 369 17.37 8.12 -4.64
C VAL A 369 18.02 9.36 -5.25
N ARG A 370 19.08 9.19 -6.05
CA ARG A 370 19.69 10.32 -6.78
C ARG A 370 18.68 11.01 -7.69
N ARG A 371 17.91 10.25 -8.48
CA ARG A 371 16.89 10.79 -9.40
C ARG A 371 15.75 11.49 -8.68
N TRP A 372 15.31 10.98 -7.53
CA TRP A 372 14.32 11.62 -6.66
C TRP A 372 14.83 12.97 -6.14
N GLN A 373 16.10 13.03 -5.74
CA GLN A 373 16.71 14.27 -5.25
C GLN A 373 16.94 15.28 -6.38
N THR A 374 17.45 14.86 -7.55
CA THR A 374 17.65 15.77 -8.69
C THR A 374 16.36 16.22 -9.37
N SER A 375 15.25 15.47 -9.22
CA SER A 375 13.90 15.93 -9.61
C SER A 375 13.16 16.67 -8.48
N GLY A 376 13.81 16.97 -7.35
CA GLY A 376 13.25 17.76 -6.25
C GLY A 376 12.04 17.12 -5.57
N GLY A 377 12.07 15.80 -5.35
CA GLY A 377 10.95 14.99 -4.83
C GLY A 377 9.74 14.91 -5.77
N ALA A 378 9.84 15.53 -6.95
CA ALA A 378 8.69 16.04 -7.69
C ALA A 378 8.47 15.39 -9.06
N ASP A 379 9.16 14.30 -9.42
CA ASP A 379 8.84 13.58 -10.65
C ASP A 379 8.87 12.05 -10.48
N GLY A 380 7.73 11.50 -10.07
CA GLY A 380 7.50 10.05 -10.11
C GLY A 380 7.42 9.50 -11.54
N ARG A 381 7.33 10.35 -12.57
CA ARG A 381 7.62 9.96 -13.95
C ARG A 381 9.05 9.47 -14.08
N SER A 382 10.08 10.21 -13.65
CA SER A 382 11.46 9.71 -13.69
C SER A 382 11.63 8.47 -12.80
N ALA A 383 11.13 8.48 -11.55
CA ALA A 383 11.24 7.30 -10.68
C ALA A 383 10.61 6.03 -11.29
N ALA A 384 9.37 6.09 -11.80
CA ALA A 384 8.73 4.95 -12.45
C ALA A 384 9.42 4.59 -13.78
N ARG A 385 9.73 5.58 -14.63
CA ARG A 385 10.35 5.39 -15.94
C ARG A 385 11.71 4.74 -15.83
N ASP A 386 12.58 5.26 -14.98
CA ASP A 386 13.94 4.78 -14.85
C ASP A 386 14.02 3.43 -14.12
N VAL A 387 13.15 3.18 -13.13
CA VAL A 387 12.97 1.82 -12.57
C VAL A 387 12.60 0.84 -13.67
N HIS A 388 11.56 1.12 -14.45
CA HIS A 388 11.04 0.15 -15.41
C HIS A 388 11.97 -0.01 -16.61
N GLN A 389 12.56 1.08 -17.10
CA GLN A 389 13.54 1.02 -18.17
C GLN A 389 14.81 0.30 -17.72
N ARG A 390 15.40 0.59 -16.54
CA ARG A 390 16.66 -0.04 -16.11
C ARG A 390 16.52 -1.43 -15.46
N SER A 391 15.37 -1.77 -14.86
CA SER A 391 15.15 -3.10 -14.26
C SER A 391 15.06 -4.19 -15.32
N ILE A 392 14.27 -3.95 -16.36
CA ILE A 392 14.04 -4.90 -17.45
C ILE A 392 15.34 -5.13 -18.25
N ARG A 393 16.14 -4.07 -18.45
CA ARG A 393 17.47 -4.12 -19.08
C ARG A 393 18.52 -4.98 -18.35
N ARG A 394 18.27 -5.43 -17.11
CA ARG A 394 19.24 -6.16 -16.26
C ARG A 394 18.87 -7.62 -15.95
N GLN A 395 17.77 -8.17 -16.45
CA GLN A 395 17.26 -9.48 -15.99
C GLN A 395 17.11 -10.57 -17.06
N SER A 396 18.21 -11.29 -17.30
CA SER A 396 18.28 -12.54 -18.09
C SER A 396 17.82 -13.79 -17.31
N GLY A 397 16.83 -13.66 -16.41
CA GLY A 397 16.43 -14.75 -15.52
C GLY A 397 15.04 -14.59 -14.89
N PRO A 398 14.47 -15.69 -14.34
CA PRO A 398 13.12 -15.72 -13.80
C PRO A 398 13.03 -14.99 -12.45
N ALA A 399 12.07 -14.08 -12.32
CA ALA A 399 11.80 -13.33 -11.09
C ALA A 399 10.35 -13.55 -10.63
N ALA A 400 10.14 -13.76 -9.33
CA ALA A 400 8.82 -13.97 -8.75
C ALA A 400 8.07 -12.63 -8.59
N VAL A 401 7.27 -12.25 -9.60
CA VAL A 401 6.40 -11.06 -9.53
C VAL A 401 5.33 -11.25 -8.45
N GLN A 402 5.30 -10.38 -7.44
CA GLN A 402 4.29 -10.43 -6.37
C GLN A 402 2.90 -10.08 -6.90
N ARG A 403 2.04 -11.09 -7.09
CA ARG A 403 0.66 -10.97 -7.52
C ARG A 403 -0.30 -11.33 -6.37
N PRO A 404 -1.26 -10.46 -5.99
CA PRO A 404 -2.34 -10.81 -5.07
C PRO A 404 -3.34 -11.76 -5.74
N ASP A 405 -3.93 -12.71 -5.01
CA ASP A 405 -4.81 -13.76 -5.54
C ASP A 405 -5.94 -13.25 -6.47
N ALA A 406 -6.59 -12.14 -6.08
CA ALA A 406 -7.65 -11.52 -6.86
C ALA A 406 -7.19 -10.93 -8.21
N LEU A 407 -5.89 -10.71 -8.39
CA LEU A 407 -5.24 -10.18 -9.60
C LEU A 407 -4.35 -11.23 -10.29
N CYS A 408 -4.00 -12.34 -9.61
CA CYS A 408 -3.65 -13.60 -10.27
C CYS A 408 -4.78 -14.04 -11.21
N ALA A 409 -6.04 -13.87 -10.80
CA ALA A 409 -7.21 -14.08 -11.66
C ALA A 409 -7.23 -13.14 -12.88
N VAL A 410 -6.80 -11.88 -12.74
CA VAL A 410 -6.69 -10.92 -13.87
C VAL A 410 -5.61 -11.35 -14.87
N GLY A 411 -4.44 -11.78 -14.38
CA GLY A 411 -3.38 -12.34 -15.23
C GLY A 411 -3.82 -13.62 -15.94
N ALA A 412 -4.48 -14.54 -15.22
CA ALA A 412 -4.98 -15.80 -15.77
C ALA A 412 -6.10 -15.61 -16.81
N ALA A 413 -7.00 -14.64 -16.61
CA ALA A 413 -8.07 -14.30 -17.54
C ALA A 413 -7.59 -13.53 -18.78
N ARG A 414 -6.35 -13.01 -18.79
CA ARG A 414 -5.72 -12.34 -19.94
C ARG A 414 -4.90 -13.27 -20.83
N GLN A 415 -4.62 -14.51 -20.40
CA GLN A 415 -3.82 -15.46 -21.18
C GLN A 415 -4.53 -15.86 -22.49
N PRO A 416 -3.83 -15.84 -23.64
CA PRO A 416 -4.39 -16.27 -24.92
C PRO A 416 -5.06 -17.65 -24.86
N GLY A 417 -6.24 -17.76 -25.46
CA GLY A 417 -7.01 -19.01 -25.54
C GLY A 417 -7.96 -19.30 -24.38
N ARG A 418 -7.95 -18.53 -23.28
CA ARG A 418 -8.90 -18.71 -22.17
C ARG A 418 -10.03 -17.68 -22.17
N ARG A 419 -11.28 -18.13 -22.34
CA ARG A 419 -12.50 -17.35 -22.09
C ARG A 419 -13.07 -17.69 -20.71
N THR A 420 -12.69 -16.93 -19.70
CA THR A 420 -13.33 -16.94 -18.37
C THR A 420 -13.78 -15.53 -18.05
N ASP A 421 -15.07 -15.32 -17.80
CA ASP A 421 -15.59 -14.05 -17.27
C ASP A 421 -15.31 -13.98 -15.75
N PRO A 422 -14.41 -13.10 -15.29
CA PRO A 422 -13.91 -13.13 -13.92
C PRO A 422 -14.84 -12.36 -12.98
N GLN A 423 -15.97 -12.97 -12.63
CA GLN A 423 -16.77 -12.47 -11.51
C GLN A 423 -15.91 -12.47 -10.21
N PRO A 424 -15.85 -11.35 -9.47
CA PRO A 424 -15.02 -11.27 -8.27
C PRO A 424 -15.60 -12.14 -7.15
N ALA A 425 -14.92 -13.24 -6.85
CA ALA A 425 -15.32 -14.18 -5.80
C ALA A 425 -15.50 -13.47 -4.45
N ALA A 426 -16.69 -13.60 -3.87
CA ALA A 426 -17.12 -12.90 -2.65
C ALA A 426 -16.48 -13.47 -1.38
N GLY A 427 -15.16 -13.39 -1.25
CA GLY A 427 -14.42 -13.95 -0.11
C GLY A 427 -12.94 -13.59 0.03
N ALA A 428 -12.38 -12.72 -0.82
CA ALA A 428 -10.96 -12.38 -0.80
C ALA A 428 -10.55 -11.63 0.49
N ARG A 429 -10.07 -12.39 1.49
CA ARG A 429 -9.41 -11.85 2.69
C ARG A 429 -8.04 -11.29 2.28
N HIS A 430 -7.68 -10.11 2.77
CA HIS A 430 -6.34 -9.57 2.52
C HIS A 430 -5.29 -10.43 3.26
N ALA A 431 -4.37 -11.03 2.49
CA ALA A 431 -3.13 -11.54 3.04
C ALA A 431 -2.30 -10.39 3.63
N ARG A 432 -1.57 -10.66 4.73
CA ARG A 432 -0.52 -9.75 5.20
C ARG A 432 0.68 -9.82 4.24
N PRO A 433 1.46 -8.73 4.08
CA PRO A 433 2.76 -8.84 3.42
C PRO A 433 3.65 -9.85 4.18
N PRO A 434 4.44 -10.67 3.47
CA PRO A 434 5.44 -11.52 4.11
C PRO A 434 6.55 -10.66 4.75
N GLY A 435 7.27 -11.23 5.72
CA GLY A 435 8.55 -10.65 6.17
C GLY A 435 8.50 -9.55 7.25
N ARG A 436 7.42 -9.44 8.05
CA ARG A 436 7.47 -8.66 9.31
C ARG A 436 7.11 -9.51 10.52
N THR A 437 8.13 -9.90 11.29
CA THR A 437 7.98 -10.42 12.66
C THR A 437 7.31 -9.37 13.54
N ALA A 438 6.34 -9.79 14.37
CA ALA A 438 5.68 -8.89 15.29
C ALA A 438 6.64 -8.52 16.43
N VAL A 439 7.26 -7.34 16.36
CA VAL A 439 7.96 -6.75 17.50
C VAL A 439 6.93 -6.52 18.60
N ARG A 440 7.12 -7.20 19.72
CA ARG A 440 6.23 -7.16 20.88
C ARG A 440 6.52 -5.86 21.63
N THR A 441 5.61 -4.90 21.61
CA THR A 441 5.68 -3.74 22.51
C THR A 441 5.73 -4.24 23.96
N PRO A 442 6.66 -3.73 24.79
CA PRO A 442 6.68 -4.07 26.22
C PRO A 442 5.37 -3.66 26.90
N ASP A 443 4.85 -4.53 27.78
CA ASP A 443 3.63 -4.24 28.55
C ASP A 443 3.88 -3.05 29.49
N ALA A 444 2.98 -2.06 29.47
CA ALA A 444 3.09 -0.81 30.23
C ALA A 444 2.76 -1.02 31.72
N ARG A 445 3.48 -1.94 32.37
CA ARG A 445 3.27 -2.40 33.74
C ARG A 445 4.60 -2.63 34.47
N ARG A 446 5.24 -1.55 34.92
CA ARG A 446 6.14 -1.48 36.11
C ARG A 446 6.75 -0.08 36.25
N LEU A 447 5.99 0.84 36.84
CA LEU A 447 6.53 1.87 37.74
C LEU A 447 5.55 2.03 38.92
N PRO A 448 6.01 2.40 40.13
CA PRO A 448 5.25 2.20 41.35
C PRO A 448 4.23 3.30 41.66
N VAL A 449 3.20 2.85 42.37
CA VAL A 449 2.22 3.57 43.19
C VAL A 449 2.59 5.01 43.57
N GLU A 450 1.74 5.94 43.16
CA GLU A 450 1.12 6.86 44.12
C GLU A 450 -0.40 6.79 43.97
N ARG A 451 -1.13 6.76 45.08
CA ARG A 451 -2.59 6.65 45.14
C ARG A 451 -3.10 7.51 46.28
N GLU A 452 -3.88 8.55 45.99
CA GLU A 452 -4.97 8.91 46.90
C GLU A 452 -6.13 9.66 46.22
N ARG A 453 -7.33 9.34 46.74
CA ARG A 453 -8.58 10.13 46.77
C ARG A 453 -9.37 10.39 45.47
N LEU A 454 -10.68 10.15 45.63
CA LEU A 454 -11.84 10.59 44.82
C LEU A 454 -11.97 9.99 43.39
N GLY A 455 -13.15 9.60 42.92
CA GLY A 455 -14.43 9.40 43.64
C GLY A 455 -15.65 9.38 42.71
N ARG A 456 -16.39 8.26 42.70
CA ARG A 456 -17.72 8.05 42.06
C ARG A 456 -17.83 8.31 40.53
N LEU A 457 -17.87 7.23 39.74
CA LEU A 457 -18.70 7.14 38.52
C LEU A 457 -19.36 5.76 38.40
N GLY A 458 -20.50 5.70 37.71
CA GLY A 458 -21.43 4.57 37.70
C GLY A 458 -21.15 3.42 36.70
N PRO A 459 -22.00 2.38 36.67
CA PRO A 459 -21.72 1.13 35.97
C PRO A 459 -21.98 1.20 34.45
N ALA A 460 -20.97 1.60 33.69
CA ALA A 460 -21.03 1.64 32.21
C ALA A 460 -19.78 1.04 31.50
N HIS A 461 -19.06 0.10 32.13
CA HIS A 461 -17.81 -0.47 31.58
C HIS A 461 -17.61 -1.97 31.88
N ARG A 462 -18.58 -2.83 31.52
CA ARG A 462 -18.44 -4.30 31.66
C ARG A 462 -19.10 -5.11 30.53
N ALA A 463 -18.64 -4.92 29.29
CA ALA A 463 -19.13 -5.68 28.13
C ALA A 463 -18.06 -5.89 27.02
N LEU A 464 -16.83 -6.29 27.38
CA LEU A 464 -15.77 -6.62 26.39
C LEU A 464 -14.73 -7.67 26.90
N ARG A 465 -15.16 -8.65 27.72
CA ARG A 465 -14.29 -9.74 28.22
C ARG A 465 -15.04 -11.05 28.50
N SER A 466 -15.19 -11.91 27.48
CA SER A 466 -15.36 -13.38 27.65
C SER A 466 -15.44 -14.08 26.28
N GLY A 467 -14.69 -15.18 26.11
CA GLY A 467 -14.83 -16.11 24.98
C GLY A 467 -14.18 -15.65 23.65
N ALA A 468 -13.31 -16.43 23.02
CA ALA A 468 -12.59 -17.61 23.51
C ALA A 468 -11.24 -17.70 22.79
N ALA A 469 -10.20 -18.10 23.51
CA ALA A 469 -8.90 -18.43 22.94
C ALA A 469 -8.55 -19.86 23.35
N ASP A 470 -8.57 -20.79 22.39
CA ASP A 470 -7.54 -21.84 22.32
C ASP A 470 -7.58 -22.62 21.01
N ARG A 471 -6.48 -22.54 20.25
CA ARG A 471 -5.92 -23.65 19.45
C ARG A 471 -4.54 -23.29 18.93
N GLN A 472 -3.53 -23.63 19.73
CA GLN A 472 -2.12 -23.61 19.37
C GLN A 472 -1.85 -24.59 18.21
N TRP A 473 -1.12 -24.16 17.17
CA TRP A 473 -0.63 -25.05 16.12
C TRP A 473 0.86 -24.81 15.81
N ARG A 474 1.52 -25.87 15.36
CA ARG A 474 2.98 -26.00 15.26
C ARG A 474 3.52 -25.44 13.93
N ALA A 475 4.82 -25.15 13.90
CA ALA A 475 5.53 -24.84 12.66
C ALA A 475 5.63 -26.10 11.76
N GLY A 476 5.35 -25.93 10.47
CA GLY A 476 5.44 -26.95 9.43
C GLY A 476 4.93 -26.40 8.10
N ASP A 477 5.54 -26.84 6.99
CA ASP A 477 5.12 -26.66 5.59
C ASP A 477 4.69 -25.25 5.13
N VAL A 478 5.69 -24.38 4.91
CA VAL A 478 5.58 -23.31 3.90
C VAL A 478 5.91 -23.89 2.53
N ARG A 479 4.89 -24.27 1.75
CA ARG A 479 5.05 -24.50 0.31
C ARG A 479 4.81 -23.19 -0.45
N ALA A 480 5.80 -22.73 -1.20
CA ALA A 480 5.64 -21.61 -2.11
C ALA A 480 4.69 -21.98 -3.26
N ALA A 481 3.62 -21.20 -3.45
CA ALA A 481 2.65 -21.41 -4.52
C ALA A 481 3.17 -20.84 -5.85
N ALA A 482 4.05 -21.59 -6.52
CA ALA A 482 4.45 -21.29 -7.89
C ALA A 482 3.30 -21.59 -8.87
N CYS A 483 2.96 -20.63 -9.74
CA CYS A 483 1.98 -20.85 -10.81
C CYS A 483 2.58 -21.70 -11.94
N LEU A 484 2.53 -23.03 -11.78
CA LEU A 484 2.85 -23.96 -12.86
C LEU A 484 1.67 -24.06 -13.87
N PRO A 485 1.94 -24.08 -15.19
CA PRO A 485 0.91 -24.34 -16.18
C PRO A 485 0.45 -25.81 -16.10
N ALA A 486 -0.87 -26.04 -16.12
CA ALA A 486 -1.43 -27.38 -16.10
C ALA A 486 -1.36 -27.99 -17.51
N ALA A 487 -0.46 -28.97 -17.69
CA ALA A 487 -0.37 -29.77 -18.91
C ALA A 487 -1.27 -31.01 -18.85
N GLU A 488 -1.71 -31.41 -20.04
CA GLU A 488 -2.56 -32.53 -20.44
C GLU A 488 -2.65 -33.76 -19.50
N ARG A 489 -3.90 -34.19 -19.25
CA ARG A 489 -4.24 -35.62 -19.17
C ARG A 489 -5.58 -35.88 -19.88
N ALA A 490 -5.54 -36.69 -20.92
CA ALA A 490 -6.71 -37.19 -21.64
C ALA A 490 -6.49 -38.67 -21.99
N ALA A 491 -7.61 -39.40 -22.14
CA ALA A 491 -7.71 -40.83 -22.48
C ALA A 491 -7.20 -41.86 -21.44
N GLY A 492 -7.89 -43.01 -21.40
CA GLY A 492 -7.72 -44.09 -20.42
C GLY A 492 -8.72 -43.94 -19.25
N ASP A 493 -9.77 -44.75 -19.11
CA ASP A 493 -9.85 -46.19 -19.41
C ASP A 493 -11.16 -46.63 -20.11
N ARG A 494 -11.26 -47.94 -20.45
CA ARG A 494 -12.45 -48.59 -21.03
C ARG A 494 -12.84 -49.81 -20.20
N ARG A 495 -14.16 -50.10 -20.11
CA ARG A 495 -14.80 -51.43 -19.89
C ARG A 495 -14.01 -52.41 -18.98
N THR A 496 -14.51 -52.75 -17.80
CA THR A 496 -15.70 -53.62 -17.65
C THR A 496 -16.61 -53.22 -16.51
#